data_AF-A0A8T4T599-F1
#
_entry.id   AF-A0A8T4T599-F1
#
_cell.length_a   1.000
_cell.length_b   1.000
_cell.length_c   1.000
_cell.angle_alpha   90.00
_cell.angle_beta   90.00
_cell.angle_gamma   90.00
#
_symmetry.space_group_name_H-M   'P 1'
#
loop_
_entity.id
_entity.type
_entity.pdbx_description
1 polymer ?
#
loop_
_entity_poly.entity_id
_entity_poly.type
_entity_poly.pdbx_seq_one_letter_code
_entity_poly.pdbx_strand_id
1 'polypeptide(L)'
;MWVPERPIIELPRRVRREFQSHADYLRSDLLEHRLQVSLAEAPQKNFSGHKIRVVENCNPNWYRELYSRYDHFRRDRSLKALLKIKDAKDKEYTGKRKGACSHPHAFEFVYRELILDQLLNGLQTMYEPIPASDVVCGYFGKSSDVPF
;
A
#
# COMPACT_ATOMS: atom_id res chain seq x y z
N MET A 1 -5.40 2.50 -23.27
CA MET A 1 -4.43 2.68 -22.17
C MET A 1 -5.01 2.01 -20.93
N TRP A 2 -4.21 1.28 -20.16
CA TRP A 2 -4.69 0.60 -18.94
C TRP A 2 -4.98 1.60 -17.82
N VAL A 3 -5.91 1.29 -16.92
CA VAL A 3 -6.29 2.13 -15.77
C VAL A 3 -6.42 1.27 -14.50
N PRO A 4 -6.21 1.83 -13.28
CA PRO A 4 -6.23 1.07 -12.03
C PRO A 4 -7.54 0.35 -11.70
N GLU A 5 -8.65 0.70 -12.33
CA GLU A 5 -9.91 -0.02 -12.20
C GLU A 5 -9.84 -1.43 -12.79
N ARG A 6 -8.98 -1.64 -13.79
CA ARG A 6 -8.85 -2.92 -14.50
C ARG A 6 -7.82 -3.84 -13.83
N PRO A 7 -7.98 -5.18 -13.94
CA PRO A 7 -7.04 -6.11 -13.32
C PRO A 7 -5.68 -6.10 -14.00
N ILE A 8 -4.61 -6.41 -13.27
CA ILE A 8 -3.25 -6.38 -13.82
C ILE A 8 -2.98 -7.49 -14.84
N ILE A 9 -3.83 -8.52 -14.91
CA ILE A 9 -3.68 -9.62 -15.87
C ILE A 9 -3.71 -9.12 -17.32
N GLU A 10 -4.38 -8.00 -17.57
CA GLU A 10 -4.50 -7.35 -18.89
C GLU A 10 -3.27 -6.52 -19.28
N LEU A 11 -2.36 -6.24 -18.34
CA LEU A 11 -1.11 -5.55 -18.64
C LEU A 11 -0.15 -6.49 -19.42
N PRO A 12 0.74 -5.93 -20.27
CA PRO A 12 1.81 -6.71 -20.87
C PRO A 12 2.64 -7.43 -19.81
N ARG A 13 3.12 -8.64 -20.11
CA ARG A 13 3.79 -9.52 -19.14
C ARG A 13 4.91 -8.83 -18.36
N ARG A 14 5.70 -7.96 -19.01
CA ARG A 14 6.78 -7.20 -18.36
C ARG A 14 6.23 -6.19 -17.35
N VAL A 15 5.30 -5.33 -17.75
CA VAL A 15 4.65 -4.35 -16.86
C VAL A 15 3.92 -5.04 -15.72
N ARG A 16 3.21 -6.14 -15.99
CA ARG A 16 2.53 -6.93 -14.95
C ARG A 16 3.49 -7.44 -13.87
N ARG A 17 4.70 -7.85 -14.24
CA ARG A 17 5.71 -8.33 -13.27
C ARG A 17 6.14 -7.23 -12.30
N GLU A 18 6.25 -5.99 -12.77
CA GLU A 18 6.55 -4.83 -11.93
C GLU A 18 5.47 -4.65 -10.86
N PHE A 19 4.19 -4.71 -11.26
CA PHE A 19 3.06 -4.66 -10.31
C PHE A 19 3.08 -5.82 -9.31
N GLN A 20 3.37 -7.05 -9.76
CA GLN A 20 3.42 -8.22 -8.89
C GLN A 20 4.57 -8.12 -7.88
N SER A 21 5.75 -7.68 -8.32
CA SER A 21 6.93 -7.47 -7.47
C SER A 21 6.66 -6.38 -6.43
N HIS A 22 6.10 -5.25 -6.85
CA HIS A 22 5.78 -4.14 -5.96
C HIS A 22 4.68 -4.49 -4.96
N ALA A 23 3.67 -5.27 -5.37
CA ALA A 23 2.66 -5.79 -4.45
C ALA A 23 3.26 -6.73 -3.40
N ASP A 24 4.26 -7.54 -3.76
CA ASP A 24 4.96 -8.41 -2.82
C ASP A 24 5.80 -7.61 -1.82
N TYR A 25 6.49 -6.57 -2.31
CA TYR A 25 7.21 -5.61 -1.47
C TYR A 25 6.27 -4.98 -0.42
N LEU A 26 5.18 -4.33 -0.86
CA LEU A 26 4.23 -3.68 0.05
C LEU A 26 3.59 -4.67 1.04
N ARG A 27 3.33 -5.91 0.59
CA ARG A 27 2.79 -6.96 1.45
C ARG A 27 3.79 -7.37 2.53
N SER A 28 5.05 -7.54 2.16
CA SER A 28 6.13 -7.96 3.07
C SER A 28 6.42 -6.86 4.08
N ASP A 29 6.56 -5.62 3.59
CA ASP A 29 6.74 -4.43 4.42
C ASP A 29 5.60 -4.25 5.42
N LEU A 30 4.34 -4.42 4.98
CA LEU A 30 3.20 -4.35 5.89
C LEU A 30 3.24 -5.49 6.93
N LEU A 31 3.62 -6.71 6.56
CA LEU A 31 3.72 -7.86 7.48
C LEU A 31 4.77 -7.65 8.56
N GLU A 32 5.93 -7.12 8.19
CA GLU A 32 7.07 -6.86 9.07
C GLU A 32 6.79 -5.70 10.03
N HIS A 33 6.27 -4.59 9.50
CA HIS A 33 6.01 -3.37 10.25
C HIS A 33 4.57 -3.34 10.77
N ARG A 34 4.34 -4.04 11.89
CA ARG A 34 3.06 -4.02 12.61
C ARG A 34 3.08 -3.00 13.75
N LEU A 35 1.99 -2.26 13.94
CA LEU A 35 1.78 -1.47 15.17
C LEU A 35 1.93 -2.38 16.40
N GLN A 36 2.93 -2.10 17.23
CA GLN A 36 3.17 -2.77 18.50
C GLN A 36 3.01 -1.76 19.62
N VAL A 37 2.19 -2.10 20.61
CA VAL A 37 1.91 -1.23 21.75
C VAL A 37 2.15 -2.02 23.02
N SER A 38 2.99 -1.49 23.90
CA SER A 38 3.27 -2.04 25.22
C SER A 38 2.59 -1.20 26.30
N LEU A 39 2.50 -1.72 27.52
CA LEU A 39 2.06 -0.97 28.69
C LEU A 39 3.28 -0.65 29.55
N ALA A 40 3.59 0.63 29.70
CA ALA A 40 4.66 1.12 30.56
C ALA A 40 4.08 1.87 31.78
N GLU A 41 4.86 1.98 32.85
CA GLU A 41 4.48 2.81 34.00
C GLU A 41 4.32 4.27 33.58
N ALA A 42 3.26 4.93 34.07
CA ALA A 42 3.06 6.35 33.81
C ALA A 42 4.18 7.19 34.46
N PRO A 43 4.79 8.17 33.74
CA PRO A 43 5.80 9.06 34.32
C PRO A 43 5.27 9.84 35.54
N GLN A 44 3.99 10.18 35.52
CA GLN A 44 3.26 10.75 36.64
C GLN A 44 2.09 9.83 36.98
N LYS A 45 2.12 9.23 38.17
CA LYS A 45 1.08 8.30 38.62
C LYS A 45 -0.02 9.08 39.32
N ASN A 46 -1.20 9.13 38.71
CA ASN A 46 -2.40 9.67 39.36
C ASN A 46 -2.99 8.69 40.37
N PHE A 47 -2.74 7.39 40.19
CA PHE A 47 -3.16 6.32 41.09
C PHE A 47 -2.22 5.11 40.96
N SER A 48 -2.27 4.22 41.96
CA SER A 48 -1.46 2.99 41.96
C SER A 48 -1.85 2.07 40.80
N GLY A 49 -0.85 1.56 40.07
CA GLY A 49 -1.07 0.71 38.90
C GLY A 49 -1.45 1.43 37.60
N HIS A 50 -1.43 2.76 37.58
CA HIS A 50 -1.63 3.53 36.34
C HIS A 50 -0.51 3.25 35.32
N LYS A 51 -0.89 2.71 34.16
CA LYS A 51 -0.01 2.44 33.01
C LYS A 51 -0.42 3.25 31.80
N ILE A 52 0.55 3.64 30.99
CA ILE A 52 0.36 4.28 29.70
C ILE A 52 0.67 3.30 28.57
N ARG A 53 0.05 3.53 27.41
CA ARG A 53 0.37 2.82 26.18
C ARG A 53 1.58 3.46 25.52
N VAL A 54 2.63 2.69 25.26
CA VAL A 54 3.81 3.12 24.51
C VAL A 54 3.84 2.43 23.17
N VAL A 55 4.11 3.18 22.10
CA VAL A 55 4.23 2.64 20.74
C VAL A 55 5.66 2.16 20.55
N GLU A 56 5.83 0.84 20.41
CA GLU A 56 7.13 0.20 20.20
C GLU A 56 7.48 0.06 18.71
N ASN A 57 6.46 -0.05 17.87
CA ASN A 57 6.60 -0.13 16.42
C ASN A 57 5.37 0.47 15.74
N CYS A 58 5.50 0.92 14.50
CA CYS A 58 4.43 1.55 13.73
C CYS A 58 4.19 0.84 12.39
N ASN A 59 3.02 1.07 11.80
CA ASN A 59 2.77 0.63 10.42
C ASN A 59 3.56 1.51 9.44
N PRO A 60 3.88 1.01 8.23
CA PRO A 60 4.56 1.80 7.21
C PRO A 60 3.82 3.11 6.89
N ASN A 61 4.56 4.14 6.51
CA ASN A 61 4.00 5.48 6.22
C ASN A 61 2.93 5.42 5.12
N TRP A 62 3.21 4.75 4.00
CA TRP A 62 2.23 4.57 2.92
C TRP A 62 0.92 3.94 3.42
N TYR A 63 0.99 3.01 4.37
CA TYR A 63 -0.19 2.35 4.93
C TYR A 63 -0.97 3.30 5.85
N ARG A 64 -0.26 4.09 6.65
CA ARG A 64 -0.87 5.11 7.53
C ARG A 64 -1.59 6.18 6.72
N GLU A 65 -1.04 6.58 5.58
CA GLU A 65 -1.66 7.53 4.65
C GLU A 65 -2.92 6.96 4.00
N LEU A 66 -2.91 5.68 3.58
CA LEU A 66 -4.13 5.03 3.11
C LEU A 66 -5.17 4.94 4.22
N TYR A 67 -4.75 4.60 5.44
CA TYR A 67 -5.65 4.50 6.59
C TYR A 67 -6.29 5.84 6.96
N SER A 68 -5.58 6.96 6.82
CA SER A 68 -6.13 8.29 7.07
C SER A 68 -7.02 8.79 5.93
N ARG A 69 -6.75 8.36 4.69
CA ARG A 69 -7.50 8.78 3.49
C ARG A 69 -8.83 8.04 3.31
N TYR A 70 -8.90 6.78 3.73
CA TYR A 70 -10.03 5.91 3.45
C TYR A 70 -10.76 5.46 4.73
N ASP A 71 -12.08 5.69 4.77
CA ASP A 71 -12.90 5.21 5.87
C ASP A 71 -12.93 3.68 5.95
N HIS A 72 -12.87 3.15 7.17
CA HIS A 72 -12.88 1.71 7.45
C HIS A 72 -11.78 0.92 6.72
N PHE A 73 -10.62 1.53 6.47
CA PHE A 73 -9.47 0.84 5.89
C PHE A 73 -8.98 -0.27 6.83
N ARG A 74 -8.79 -1.48 6.29
CA ARG A 74 -8.59 -2.69 7.09
C ARG A 74 -7.35 -3.45 6.67
N ARG A 75 -6.47 -3.67 7.64
CA ARG A 75 -5.16 -4.32 7.44
C ARG A 75 -5.26 -5.74 6.88
N ASP A 76 -6.22 -6.53 7.35
CA ASP A 76 -6.43 -7.91 6.87
C ASP A 76 -6.91 -7.94 5.41
N ARG A 77 -7.76 -6.98 5.02
CA ARG A 77 -8.21 -6.83 3.63
C ARG A 77 -7.09 -6.31 2.73
N SER A 78 -6.23 -5.44 3.25
CA SER A 78 -5.03 -4.97 2.56
C SER A 78 -4.08 -6.10 2.19
N LEU A 79 -3.73 -6.95 3.16
CA LEU A 79 -2.87 -8.12 2.90
C LEU A 79 -3.47 -9.05 1.84
N LYS A 80 -4.79 -9.29 1.90
CA LYS A 80 -5.49 -10.12 0.92
C LYS A 80 -5.49 -9.49 -0.48
N ALA A 81 -5.72 -8.19 -0.58
CA ALA A 81 -5.71 -7.48 -1.87
C ALA A 81 -4.32 -7.50 -2.51
N LEU A 82 -3.28 -7.17 -1.74
CA LEU A 82 -1.90 -7.24 -2.20
C LEU A 82 -1.51 -8.65 -2.66
N LEU A 83 -1.93 -9.70 -1.94
CA LEU A 83 -1.71 -11.08 -2.35
C LEU A 83 -2.41 -11.41 -3.68
N LYS A 84 -3.64 -10.94 -3.89
CA LYS A 84 -4.34 -11.15 -5.16
C LYS A 84 -3.65 -10.44 -6.33
N ILE A 85 -3.16 -9.22 -6.13
CA ILE A 85 -2.41 -8.48 -7.16
C ILE A 85 -1.10 -9.22 -7.45
N LYS A 86 -0.34 -9.64 -6.42
CA LYS A 86 0.86 -10.47 -6.58
C LYS A 86 0.58 -11.72 -7.43
N ASP A 87 -0.53 -12.40 -7.19
CA ASP A 87 -0.92 -13.61 -7.92
C ASP A 87 -1.60 -13.32 -9.27
N ALA A 88 -1.79 -12.06 -9.67
CA ALA A 88 -2.61 -11.64 -10.82
C ALA A 88 -4.04 -12.23 -10.81
N LYS A 89 -4.62 -12.35 -9.61
CA LYS A 89 -6.00 -12.81 -9.31
C LYS A 89 -6.92 -11.68 -8.89
N ASP A 90 -6.43 -10.44 -8.94
CA ASP A 90 -7.20 -9.25 -8.70
C ASP A 90 -8.32 -9.09 -9.74
N LYS A 91 -9.36 -8.37 -9.38
CA LYS A 91 -10.57 -8.20 -10.16
C LYS A 91 -10.78 -6.74 -10.52
N GLU A 92 -11.57 -6.56 -11.57
CA GLU A 92 -12.03 -5.25 -11.98
C GLU A 92 -12.84 -4.60 -10.85
N TYR A 93 -12.62 -3.30 -10.66
CA TYR A 93 -13.38 -2.49 -9.75
C TYR A 93 -14.47 -1.74 -10.51
N THR A 94 -15.72 -2.05 -10.20
CA THR A 94 -16.91 -1.45 -10.85
C THR A 94 -17.66 -0.48 -9.92
N GLY A 95 -17.06 -0.14 -8.78
CA GLY A 95 -17.72 0.69 -7.76
C GLY A 95 -17.92 2.14 -8.22
N LYS A 96 -19.11 2.69 -7.94
CA LYS A 96 -19.51 4.04 -8.38
C LYS A 96 -19.01 5.16 -7.47
N ARG A 97 -18.50 4.86 -6.27
CA ARG A 97 -18.02 5.86 -5.30
C ARG A 97 -16.56 5.63 -4.97
N LYS A 98 -15.70 6.59 -5.35
CA LYS A 98 -14.34 6.68 -4.81
C LYS A 98 -14.42 6.98 -3.30
N GLY A 99 -13.63 6.29 -2.48
CA GLY A 99 -13.53 6.54 -1.03
C GLY A 99 -14.26 5.54 -0.11
N ALA A 100 -15.28 4.82 -0.60
CA ALA A 100 -15.97 3.83 0.22
C ALA A 100 -15.31 2.44 0.07
N CYS A 101 -14.45 2.06 1.02
CA CYS A 101 -13.87 0.70 1.09
C CYS A 101 -14.89 -0.40 1.45
N SER A 102 -16.19 -0.08 1.44
CA SER A 102 -17.30 -1.03 1.58
C SER A 102 -17.57 -1.82 0.31
N HIS A 103 -17.13 -1.34 -0.86
CA HIS A 103 -17.35 -2.04 -2.14
C HIS A 103 -16.46 -3.28 -2.30
N PRO A 104 -16.96 -4.35 -2.95
CA PRO A 104 -16.14 -5.46 -3.40
C PRO A 104 -14.96 -4.95 -4.25
N HIS A 105 -13.77 -5.50 -4.04
CA HIS A 105 -12.54 -5.17 -4.78
C HIS A 105 -12.01 -3.74 -4.64
N ALA A 106 -12.62 -2.89 -3.79
CA ALA A 106 -12.14 -1.53 -3.55
C ALA A 106 -10.67 -1.51 -3.11
N PHE A 107 -10.25 -2.47 -2.27
CA PHE A 107 -8.85 -2.59 -1.85
C PHE A 107 -7.91 -2.92 -3.02
N GLU A 108 -8.33 -3.81 -3.93
CA GLU A 108 -7.50 -4.17 -5.10
C GLU A 108 -7.29 -2.95 -6.00
N PHE A 109 -8.33 -2.15 -6.22
CA PHE A 109 -8.23 -0.85 -6.91
C PHE A 109 -7.28 0.12 -6.19
N VAL A 110 -7.47 0.37 -4.89
CA VAL A 110 -6.62 1.30 -4.11
C VAL A 110 -5.15 0.89 -4.18
N TYR A 111 -4.86 -0.40 -4.08
CA TYR A 111 -3.48 -0.87 -4.18
C TYR A 111 -2.91 -0.78 -5.59
N ARG A 112 -3.71 -1.02 -6.64
CA ARG A 112 -3.26 -0.78 -8.02
C ARG A 112 -2.96 0.69 -8.29
N GLU A 113 -3.77 1.60 -7.73
CA GLU A 113 -3.54 3.05 -7.82
C GLU A 113 -2.23 3.43 -7.11
N LEU A 114 -2.03 2.97 -5.87
CA LEU A 114 -0.79 3.20 -5.11
C LEU A 114 0.44 2.64 -5.83
N ILE A 115 0.36 1.39 -6.31
CA ILE A 115 1.48 0.74 -7.01
C ILE A 115 1.80 1.48 -8.31
N LEU A 116 0.80 1.89 -9.08
CA LEU A 116 1.02 2.66 -10.30
C LEU A 116 1.74 3.99 -9.99
N ASP A 117 1.27 4.72 -8.99
CA ASP A 117 1.87 5.99 -8.56
C ASP A 117 3.35 5.80 -8.20
N GLN A 118 3.66 4.82 -7.35
CA GLN A 118 5.02 4.54 -6.90
C GLN A 118 5.93 4.01 -8.03
N LEU A 119 5.40 3.22 -8.96
CA LEU A 119 6.17 2.74 -10.12
C LEU A 119 6.44 3.86 -11.13
N LEU A 120 5.60 4.90 -11.20
CA LEU A 120 5.78 6.02 -12.11
C LEU A 120 6.63 7.15 -11.51
N ASN A 121 6.55 7.35 -10.19
CA ASN A 121 7.15 8.50 -9.52
C ASN A 121 8.26 8.10 -8.53
N GLY A 122 8.47 6.81 -8.30
CA GLY A 122 9.33 6.30 -7.25
C GLY A 122 8.65 6.27 -5.88
N LEU A 123 9.36 5.70 -4.90
CA LEU A 123 8.91 5.62 -3.51
C LEU A 123 10.05 6.01 -2.57
N GLN A 124 9.81 7.02 -1.74
CA GLN A 124 10.67 7.31 -0.60
C GLN A 124 10.41 6.29 0.51
N THR A 125 11.41 5.47 0.84
CA THR A 125 11.37 4.59 2.01
C THR A 125 12.18 5.18 3.16
N MET A 126 12.13 4.53 4.33
CA MET A 126 12.97 4.92 5.47
C MET A 126 14.46 4.61 5.28
N TYR A 127 14.79 3.69 4.37
CA TYR A 127 16.17 3.24 4.16
C TYR A 127 16.77 3.87 2.90
N GLU A 128 16.14 3.62 1.75
CA GLU A 128 16.62 4.06 0.44
C GLU A 128 15.44 4.39 -0.49
N PRO A 129 15.56 5.39 -1.38
CA PRO A 129 14.55 5.65 -2.38
C PRO A 129 14.50 4.49 -3.40
N ILE A 130 13.29 4.07 -3.75
CA ILE A 130 13.06 3.15 -4.86
C ILE A 130 12.76 4.01 -6.10
N PRO A 131 13.58 3.97 -7.16
CA PRO A 131 13.36 4.78 -8.36
C PRO A 131 12.10 4.37 -9.12
N ALA A 132 11.62 5.24 -9.99
CA ALA A 132 10.57 4.90 -10.94
C ALA A 132 11.01 3.74 -11.86
N SER A 133 10.06 2.90 -12.28
CA SER A 133 10.32 1.75 -13.14
C SER A 133 10.33 2.18 -14.60
N ASP A 134 11.50 2.11 -15.26
CA ASP A 134 11.64 2.40 -16.69
C ASP A 134 10.66 1.62 -17.57
N VAL A 135 10.37 0.36 -17.19
CA VAL A 135 9.45 -0.53 -17.90
C VAL A 135 8.02 0.01 -17.84
N VAL A 136 7.59 0.50 -16.67
CA VAL A 136 6.24 1.03 -16.45
C VAL A 136 6.14 2.42 -17.06
N CYS A 137 7.13 3.28 -16.83
CA CYS A 137 7.23 4.61 -17.43
C CYS A 137 7.16 4.54 -18.96
N GLY A 138 7.95 3.67 -19.60
CA GLY A 138 7.92 3.47 -21.05
C GLY A 138 6.56 3.00 -21.57
N TYR A 139 5.87 2.12 -20.84
CA TYR A 139 4.52 1.66 -21.23
C TYR A 139 3.46 2.77 -21.13
N PHE A 140 3.59 3.67 -20.16
CA PHE A 140 2.68 4.81 -19.98
C PHE A 140 3.13 6.10 -20.67
N GLY A 141 4.25 6.07 -21.41
CA GLY A 141 4.79 7.23 -22.12
C GLY A 141 5.32 8.34 -21.20
N LYS A 142 5.79 8.00 -20.01
CA LYS A 142 6.44 8.93 -19.06
C LYS A 142 7.97 8.77 -19.11
N SER A 143 8.70 9.85 -18.86
CA SER A 143 10.15 9.77 -18.57
C SER A 143 10.37 9.32 -17.14
N SER A 144 11.39 8.50 -16.91
CA SER A 144 11.84 8.08 -15.58
C SER A 144 12.83 9.06 -14.93
N ASP A 145 13.23 10.13 -15.63
CA ASP A 145 14.24 11.09 -15.17
C ASP A 145 13.69 12.11 -14.15
N VAL A 146 12.72 11.74 -13.32
CA VAL A 146 12.20 12.64 -12.28
C VAL A 146 13.21 12.67 -11.13
N PRO A 147 13.90 13.79 -10.87
CA PRO A 147 14.83 13.88 -9.75
C PRO A 147 14.05 13.84 -8.43
N PHE A 148 14.52 13.02 -7.50
CA PHE A 148 14.07 12.98 -6.10
C PHE A 148 14.53 14.22 -5.32
#